data_AF-A0A7S2L655-F1
#
_entry.id   AF-A0A7S2L655-F1
#
_cell.length_a   1.000
_cell.length_b   1.000
_cell.length_c   1.000
_cell.angle_alpha   90.00
_cell.angle_beta   90.00
_cell.angle_gamma   90.00
#
_symmetry.space_group_name_H-M   'P 1'
#
loop_
_entity.id
_entity.type
_entity.pdbx_description
1 polymer ?
#
loop_
_entity_poly.entity_id
_entity_poly.type
_entity_poly.pdbx_seq_one_letter_code
_entity_poly.pdbx_strand_id
1 'polypeptide(L)'
;VLCPLDIIQKLIEAYPGALTMKSTINGWTPLHYACAAREESSSLISHLIQSSPEALLMIDESGCAPLHLALVSGHCKIDAACICLISRLCPQALSIPDRHGDLPLHLACDSLYFEGNHWSVDIFAALINGYREATTIIPNILSPRHLIEFGEHPEREEILRIFDSA
;
A
#
# COMPACT_ATOMS: atom_id res chain seq x y z
N VAL A 1 -6.98 20.88 7.39
CA VAL A 1 -8.31 21.23 6.84
C VAL A 1 -8.73 20.07 5.97
N LEU A 2 -9.67 19.25 6.48
CA LEU A 2 -10.26 18.15 5.74
C LEU A 2 -11.02 18.71 4.54
N CYS A 3 -10.71 18.23 3.33
CA CYS A 3 -11.60 18.37 2.19
C CYS A 3 -12.63 17.24 2.29
N PRO A 4 -13.92 17.53 2.52
CA PRO A 4 -14.96 16.51 2.56
C PRO A 4 -14.98 15.64 1.30
N LEU A 5 -15.31 14.36 1.46
CA LEU A 5 -15.31 13.40 0.34
C LEU A 5 -16.25 13.82 -0.80
N ASP A 6 -17.38 14.46 -0.49
CA ASP A 6 -18.32 14.97 -1.49
C ASP A 6 -17.72 16.12 -2.33
N ILE A 7 -16.87 16.95 -1.73
CA ILE A 7 -16.12 17.99 -2.48
C ILE A 7 -15.09 17.32 -3.38
N ILE A 8 -14.34 16.33 -2.86
CA ILE A 8 -13.36 15.59 -3.66
C ILE A 8 -14.04 14.90 -4.85
N GLN A 9 -15.19 14.25 -4.63
CA GLN A 9 -15.99 13.62 -5.69
C GLN A 9 -16.37 14.61 -6.78
N LYS A 10 -16.91 15.77 -6.41
CA LYS A 10 -17.26 16.83 -7.38
C LYS A 10 -16.05 17.35 -8.16
N LEU A 11 -14.88 17.44 -7.51
CA LEU A 11 -13.65 17.85 -8.19
C LEU A 11 -13.18 16.80 -9.20
N ILE A 12 -13.28 15.51 -8.86
CA ILE A 12 -12.97 14.40 -9.76
C ILE A 12 -13.94 14.38 -10.94
N GLU A 13 -15.24 14.56 -10.70
CA GLU A 13 -16.27 14.64 -11.75
C GLU A 13 -16.00 15.81 -12.71
N ALA A 14 -15.61 16.97 -12.17
CA ALA A 14 -15.32 18.15 -12.97
C ALA A 14 -14.02 18.01 -13.78
N TYR A 15 -13.01 17.33 -13.24
CA TYR A 15 -11.74 17.13 -13.92
C TYR A 15 -11.07 15.78 -13.58
N PRO A 16 -11.49 14.68 -14.25
CA PRO A 16 -10.98 13.33 -13.96
C PRO A 16 -9.48 13.17 -14.18
N GLY A 17 -8.93 13.90 -15.17
CA GLY A 17 -7.50 13.90 -15.48
C GLY A 17 -6.61 14.36 -14.32
N ALA A 18 -7.17 15.03 -13.29
CA ALA A 18 -6.41 15.42 -12.11
C ALA A 18 -5.85 14.24 -11.30
N LEU A 19 -6.48 13.06 -11.39
CA LEU A 19 -6.09 11.88 -10.61
C LEU A 19 -4.69 11.35 -10.93
N THR A 20 -4.18 11.64 -12.13
CA THR A 20 -2.84 11.23 -12.58
C THR A 20 -1.86 12.39 -12.68
N MET A 21 -2.26 13.61 -12.32
CA MET A 21 -1.36 14.75 -12.30
C MET A 21 -0.40 14.64 -11.11
N LYS A 22 0.90 14.81 -11.38
CA LYS A 22 1.94 14.82 -10.35
C LYS A 22 2.14 16.23 -9.80
N SER A 23 2.34 16.32 -8.48
CA SER A 23 2.82 17.52 -7.82
C SER A 23 4.23 17.89 -8.31
N THR A 24 4.55 19.18 -8.30
CA THR A 24 5.87 19.69 -8.69
C THR A 24 6.92 19.57 -7.59
N ILE A 25 6.53 19.18 -6.37
CA ILE A 25 7.43 19.20 -5.20
C ILE A 25 8.10 17.84 -5.00
N ASN A 26 7.33 16.77 -5.20
CA ASN A 26 7.76 15.40 -4.91
C ASN A 26 7.22 14.39 -5.94
N GLY A 27 6.54 14.84 -6.99
CA GLY A 27 5.93 13.96 -7.98
C GLY A 27 4.69 13.23 -7.50
N TRP A 28 4.09 13.60 -6.37
CA TRP A 28 2.94 12.89 -5.81
C TRP A 28 1.66 13.13 -6.60
N THR A 29 0.92 12.06 -6.87
CA THR A 29 -0.47 12.12 -7.33
C THR A 29 -1.43 12.28 -6.15
N PRO A 30 -2.71 12.63 -6.37
CA PRO A 30 -3.72 12.63 -5.30
C PRO A 30 -3.76 11.32 -4.48
N LEU A 31 -3.52 10.18 -5.12
CA LEU A 31 -3.48 8.89 -4.42
C LEU A 31 -2.27 8.75 -3.48
N HIS A 32 -1.10 9.28 -3.84
CA HIS A 32 0.04 9.33 -2.92
C HIS A 32 -0.29 10.14 -1.66
N TYR A 33 -0.90 11.32 -1.83
CA TYR A 33 -1.32 12.16 -0.69
C TYR A 33 -2.35 11.44 0.20
N ALA A 34 -3.31 10.74 -0.39
CA ALA A 34 -4.30 9.97 0.37
C ALA A 34 -3.64 8.81 1.14
N CYS A 35 -2.68 8.11 0.54
CA CYS A 35 -1.91 7.04 1.17
C CYS A 35 -0.96 7.53 2.25
N ALA A 36 -0.47 8.77 2.20
CA ALA A 36 0.38 9.36 3.24
C ALA A 36 -0.39 10.11 4.34
N ALA A 37 -1.72 10.25 4.21
CA ALA A 37 -2.55 10.96 5.17
C ALA A 37 -2.73 10.19 6.48
N ARG A 38 -2.80 10.92 7.61
CA ARG A 38 -2.96 10.35 8.96
C ARG A 38 -4.42 10.15 9.40
N GLU A 39 -5.36 10.72 8.66
CA GLU A 39 -6.79 10.71 8.97
C GLU A 39 -7.48 9.52 8.30
N GLU A 40 -8.76 9.25 8.63
CA GLU A 40 -9.53 8.14 8.05
C GLU A 40 -9.65 8.28 6.52
N SER A 41 -8.71 7.64 5.82
CA SER A 41 -8.55 7.76 4.39
C SER A 41 -9.01 6.54 3.60
N SER A 42 -9.45 5.44 4.24
CA SER A 42 -9.81 4.19 3.54
C SER A 42 -10.90 4.38 2.47
N SER A 43 -11.98 5.10 2.80
CA SER A 43 -13.06 5.43 1.86
C SER A 43 -12.57 6.31 0.70
N LEU A 44 -11.71 7.28 0.98
CA LEU A 44 -11.12 8.14 -0.03
C LEU A 44 -10.16 7.36 -0.93
N ILE A 45 -9.25 6.56 -0.36
CA ILE A 45 -8.32 5.68 -1.06
C ILE A 45 -9.10 4.73 -1.97
N SER A 46 -10.12 4.05 -1.44
CA SER A 46 -10.99 3.17 -2.22
C SER A 46 -11.65 3.89 -3.39
N HIS A 47 -12.17 5.10 -3.16
CA HIS A 47 -12.80 5.89 -4.21
C HIS A 47 -11.81 6.33 -5.30
N LEU A 48 -10.61 6.78 -4.91
CA LEU A 48 -9.56 7.16 -5.85
C LEU A 48 -9.08 5.95 -6.68
N ILE A 49 -8.91 4.79 -6.05
CA ILE A 49 -8.54 3.53 -6.74
C ILE A 49 -9.62 3.14 -7.75
N GLN A 50 -10.90 3.24 -7.39
CA GLN A 50 -12.00 2.94 -8.32
C GLN A 50 -12.06 3.93 -9.49
N SER A 51 -11.72 5.19 -9.24
CA SER A 51 -11.82 6.26 -10.24
C SER A 51 -10.63 6.26 -11.20
N SER A 52 -9.44 5.85 -10.76
CA SER A 52 -8.22 5.77 -11.58
C SER A 52 -7.28 4.70 -11.04
N PRO A 53 -7.50 3.41 -11.38
CA PRO A 53 -6.62 2.31 -10.96
C PRO A 53 -5.18 2.50 -11.43
N GLU A 54 -4.96 3.11 -12.60
CA GLU A 54 -3.64 3.38 -13.15
C GLU A 54 -2.79 4.32 -12.27
N ALA A 55 -3.42 5.14 -11.43
CA ALA A 55 -2.71 5.99 -10.47
C ALA A 55 -1.89 5.16 -9.44
N LEU A 56 -2.26 3.89 -9.22
CA LEU A 56 -1.50 2.95 -8.37
C LEU A 56 -0.12 2.61 -8.94
N LEU A 57 0.06 2.74 -10.25
CA LEU A 57 1.31 2.41 -10.94
C LEU A 57 2.26 3.60 -11.03
N MET A 58 1.81 4.79 -10.66
CA MET A 58 2.61 6.01 -10.77
C MET A 58 3.61 6.07 -9.63
N ILE A 59 4.90 6.24 -9.94
CA ILE A 59 5.95 6.43 -8.95
C ILE A 59 6.24 7.90 -8.71
N ASP A 60 6.55 8.26 -7.48
CA ASP A 60 7.02 9.58 -7.11
C ASP A 60 8.51 9.80 -7.44
N GLU A 61 9.06 10.97 -7.08
CA GLU A 61 10.48 11.29 -7.31
C GLU A 61 11.45 10.43 -6.50
N SER A 62 10.97 9.79 -5.43
CA SER A 62 11.74 8.85 -4.62
C SER A 62 11.66 7.40 -5.11
N GLY A 63 10.90 7.13 -6.18
CA GLY A 63 10.67 5.79 -6.71
C GLY A 63 9.59 5.02 -5.97
N CYS A 64 8.78 5.68 -5.14
CA CYS A 64 7.70 5.06 -4.38
C CYS A 64 6.38 5.16 -5.13
N ALA A 65 5.66 4.04 -5.24
CA ALA A 65 4.25 4.02 -5.62
C ALA A 65 3.37 4.39 -4.41
N PRO A 66 2.07 4.73 -4.60
CA PRO A 66 1.19 5.10 -3.50
C PRO A 66 1.11 4.03 -2.40
N LEU A 67 1.11 2.75 -2.80
CA LEU A 67 1.03 1.63 -1.85
C LEU A 67 2.27 1.53 -0.96
N HIS A 68 3.46 1.90 -1.45
CA HIS A 68 4.67 1.96 -0.62
C HIS A 68 4.50 3.00 0.48
N LEU A 69 3.99 4.19 0.15
CA LEU A 69 3.74 5.24 1.15
C LEU A 69 2.69 4.82 2.17
N ALA A 70 1.64 4.12 1.72
CA ALA A 70 0.60 3.61 2.62
C ALA A 70 1.21 2.70 3.70
N LEU A 71 2.06 1.76 3.29
CA LEU A 71 2.65 0.75 4.17
C LEU A 71 3.74 1.29 5.11
N VAL A 72 4.46 2.34 4.69
CA VAL A 72 5.54 2.95 5.48
C VAL A 72 5.06 4.07 6.42
N SER A 73 3.98 4.78 6.07
CA SER A 73 3.57 5.98 6.82
C SER A 73 3.12 5.72 8.27
N GLY A 74 2.82 4.47 8.63
CA GLY A 74 2.38 4.01 9.96
C GLY A 74 1.11 4.64 10.53
N HIS A 75 0.51 5.55 9.76
CA HIS A 75 -0.71 6.27 10.10
C HIS A 75 -1.75 6.17 9.00
N CYS A 76 -1.39 5.67 7.82
CA CYS A 76 -2.34 5.36 6.76
C CYS A 76 -3.38 4.36 7.27
N LYS A 77 -4.63 4.60 6.91
CA LYS A 77 -5.76 3.72 7.24
C LYS A 77 -6.14 2.82 6.07
N ILE A 78 -5.19 2.45 5.22
CA ILE A 78 -5.44 1.42 4.20
C ILE A 78 -5.80 0.11 4.88
N ASP A 79 -6.82 -0.57 4.38
CA ASP A 79 -7.32 -1.83 4.93
C ASP A 79 -7.22 -2.97 3.90
N ALA A 80 -7.50 -4.20 4.34
CA ALA A 80 -7.46 -5.37 3.47
C ALA A 80 -8.48 -5.30 2.32
N ALA A 81 -9.58 -4.54 2.49
CA ALA A 81 -10.54 -4.32 1.42
C ALA A 81 -9.94 -3.46 0.30
N CYS A 82 -9.15 -2.43 0.64
CA CYS A 82 -8.38 -1.65 -0.33
C CYS A 82 -7.36 -2.53 -1.06
N ILE A 83 -6.63 -3.40 -0.35
CA ILE A 83 -5.67 -4.31 -1.01
C ILE A 83 -6.40 -5.29 -1.94
N CYS A 84 -7.51 -5.90 -1.50
CA CYS A 84 -8.34 -6.76 -2.35
C CYS A 84 -8.89 -6.03 -3.58
N LEU A 85 -9.22 -4.75 -3.44
CA LEU A 85 -9.65 -3.89 -4.54
C LEU A 85 -8.50 -3.65 -5.53
N ILE A 86 -7.29 -3.39 -5.04
CA ILE A 86 -6.07 -3.27 -5.85
C ILE A 86 -5.83 -4.58 -6.61
N SER A 87 -5.86 -5.74 -5.95
CA SER A 87 -5.67 -7.05 -6.59
C SER A 87 -6.65 -7.29 -7.74
N ARG A 88 -7.88 -6.75 -7.64
CA ARG A 88 -8.92 -6.90 -8.67
C ARG A 88 -8.77 -5.94 -9.83
N LEU A 89 -8.46 -4.67 -9.54
CA LEU A 89 -8.47 -3.60 -10.54
C LEU A 89 -7.10 -3.36 -11.19
N CYS A 90 -6.03 -3.53 -10.42
CA CYS A 90 -4.66 -3.26 -10.84
C CYS A 90 -3.66 -4.17 -10.08
N PRO A 91 -3.65 -5.49 -10.35
CA PRO A 91 -2.77 -6.43 -9.66
C PRO A 91 -1.28 -6.12 -9.82
N GLN A 92 -0.89 -5.46 -10.92
CA GLN A 92 0.49 -5.06 -11.17
C GLN A 92 1.02 -4.10 -10.09
N ALA A 93 0.15 -3.36 -9.39
CA ALA A 93 0.58 -2.48 -8.30
C ALA A 93 1.21 -3.23 -7.12
N LEU A 94 0.92 -4.54 -6.98
CA LEU A 94 1.49 -5.39 -5.93
C LEU A 94 2.89 -5.92 -6.27
N SER A 95 3.31 -5.80 -7.54
CA SER A 95 4.60 -6.27 -8.02
C SER A 95 5.57 -5.15 -8.38
N ILE A 96 5.23 -3.89 -8.09
CA ILE A 96 6.13 -2.75 -8.27
C ILE A 96 7.17 -2.77 -7.14
N PRO A 97 8.47 -2.85 -7.45
CA PRO A 97 9.51 -2.62 -6.46
C PRO A 97 9.70 -1.12 -6.22
N ASP A 98 9.99 -0.74 -4.98
CA ASP A 98 10.53 0.58 -4.68
C ASP A 98 12.01 0.70 -5.12
N ARG A 99 12.67 1.80 -4.76
CA ARG A 99 14.09 2.03 -5.08
C ARG A 99 15.06 1.05 -4.41
N HIS A 100 14.64 0.39 -3.33
CA HIS A 100 15.40 -0.62 -2.60
C HIS A 100 15.14 -2.03 -3.16
N GLY A 101 14.20 -2.16 -4.10
CA GLY A 101 13.75 -3.45 -4.63
C GLY A 101 12.59 -4.04 -3.83
N ASP A 102 12.18 -3.40 -2.74
CA ASP A 102 11.15 -3.89 -1.85
C ASP A 102 9.78 -3.76 -2.49
N LEU A 103 9.09 -4.90 -2.63
CA LEU A 103 7.68 -4.95 -2.98
C LEU A 103 6.80 -4.54 -1.78
N PRO A 104 5.52 -4.19 -1.98
CA PRO A 104 4.59 -3.91 -0.90
C PRO A 104 4.59 -4.95 0.23
N LEU A 105 4.66 -6.25 -0.09
CA LEU A 105 4.74 -7.30 0.95
C LEU A 105 5.97 -7.16 1.85
N HIS A 106 7.13 -6.80 1.27
CA HIS A 106 8.37 -6.60 2.03
C HIS A 106 8.23 -5.44 3.02
N LEU A 107 7.65 -4.32 2.56
CA LEU A 107 7.43 -3.14 3.41
C LEU A 107 6.46 -3.44 4.56
N ALA A 108 5.42 -4.25 4.33
CA ALA A 108 4.54 -4.71 5.39
C ALA A 108 5.26 -5.60 6.42
N CYS A 109 6.20 -6.44 5.96
CA CYS A 109 7.00 -7.28 6.86
C CYS A 109 8.07 -6.47 7.61
N ASP A 110 8.67 -5.47 6.97
CA ASP A 110 9.64 -4.56 7.59
C ASP A 110 8.99 -3.71 8.69
N SER A 111 7.70 -3.38 8.52
CA SER A 111 6.91 -2.65 9.53
C SER A 111 6.88 -3.34 10.91
N LEU A 112 7.12 -4.65 10.97
CA LEU A 112 7.12 -5.46 12.20
C LEU A 112 8.24 -5.09 13.19
N TYR A 113 9.23 -4.30 12.77
CA TYR A 113 10.32 -3.83 13.62
C TYR A 113 10.11 -2.41 14.15
N PHE A 114 9.01 -1.74 13.77
CA PHE A 114 8.72 -0.38 14.20
C PHE A 114 7.61 -0.36 15.26
N GLU A 115 7.88 0.27 16.40
CA GLU A 115 6.92 0.39 17.49
C GLU A 115 5.64 1.13 17.03
N GLY A 116 4.48 0.49 17.22
CA GLY A 116 3.17 1.11 17.01
C GLY A 116 2.61 1.03 15.58
N ASN A 117 3.29 0.37 14.65
CA ASN A 117 2.81 0.15 13.28
C ASN A 117 2.71 -1.33 12.93
N HIS A 118 1.69 -1.99 13.48
CA HIS A 118 1.37 -3.39 13.20
C HIS A 118 0.18 -3.45 12.24
N TRP A 119 0.43 -3.81 10.98
CA TRP A 119 -0.62 -4.10 10.01
C TRP A 119 -1.42 -5.33 10.45
N SER A 120 -2.73 -5.34 10.25
CA SER A 120 -3.53 -6.53 10.60
C SER A 120 -3.12 -7.74 9.76
N VAL A 121 -3.35 -8.94 10.29
CA VAL A 121 -3.14 -10.21 9.57
C VAL A 121 -3.84 -10.20 8.20
N ASP A 122 -5.00 -9.56 8.11
CA ASP A 122 -5.75 -9.44 6.85
C ASP A 122 -4.99 -8.68 5.75
N ILE A 123 -4.15 -7.69 6.12
CA ILE A 123 -3.29 -6.99 5.14
C ILE A 123 -2.27 -7.96 4.56
N PHE A 124 -1.59 -8.73 5.41
CA PHE A 124 -0.63 -9.74 4.97
C PHE A 124 -1.32 -10.77 4.08
N ALA A 125 -2.48 -11.30 4.51
CA ALA A 125 -3.28 -12.23 3.72
C ALA A 125 -3.67 -11.65 2.36
N ALA A 126 -4.11 -10.38 2.32
CA ALA A 126 -4.53 -9.74 1.08
C ALA A 126 -3.34 -9.50 0.12
N LEU A 127 -2.18 -9.06 0.63
CA LEU A 127 -0.97 -8.86 -0.16
C LEU A 127 -0.45 -10.18 -0.73
N ILE A 128 -0.36 -11.24 0.09
CA ILE A 128 0.09 -12.57 -0.32
C ILE A 128 -0.86 -13.18 -1.35
N ASN A 129 -2.17 -13.09 -1.12
CA ASN A 129 -3.15 -13.59 -2.09
C ASN A 129 -3.16 -12.80 -3.39
N GLY A 130 -2.83 -11.51 -3.34
CA GLY A 130 -2.75 -10.64 -4.51
C GLY A 130 -1.48 -10.86 -5.35
N TYR A 131 -0.36 -11.21 -4.73
CA TYR A 131 0.88 -11.55 -5.44
C TYR A 131 1.73 -12.57 -4.64
N ARG A 132 1.50 -13.87 -4.88
CA ARG A 132 2.11 -14.97 -4.11
C ARG A 132 3.61 -15.04 -4.29
N GLU A 133 4.12 -14.77 -5.49
CA GLU A 133 5.54 -14.86 -5.80
C GLU A 133 6.38 -13.91 -4.92
N ALA A 134 5.78 -12.83 -4.40
CA ALA A 134 6.43 -11.90 -3.48
C ALA A 134 7.00 -12.58 -2.23
N THR A 135 6.46 -13.71 -1.78
CA THR A 135 6.95 -14.45 -0.60
C THR A 135 8.35 -15.05 -0.83
N THR A 136 8.71 -15.28 -2.09
CA THR A 136 9.97 -15.93 -2.51
C THR A 136 11.00 -14.96 -3.06
N ILE A 137 10.59 -13.73 -3.39
CA ILE A 137 11.48 -12.68 -3.86
C ILE A 137 12.26 -12.14 -2.67
N ILE A 138 13.56 -11.91 -2.86
CA ILE A 138 14.47 -11.44 -1.82
C ILE A 138 15.24 -10.24 -2.38
N PRO A 139 14.69 -9.02 -2.26
CA PRO A 139 15.33 -7.82 -2.77
C PRO A 139 16.47 -7.34 -1.87
N ASN A 140 16.39 -7.65 -0.58
CA ASN A 140 17.40 -7.36 0.45
C ASN A 140 18.08 -8.65 0.93
N ILE A 141 18.92 -8.59 1.97
CA ILE A 141 19.59 -9.79 2.52
C ILE A 141 18.58 -10.75 3.20
N LEU A 142 17.45 -10.22 3.66
CA LEU A 142 16.45 -10.96 4.43
C LEU A 142 15.22 -11.27 3.57
N SER A 143 14.70 -12.50 3.69
CA SER A 143 13.42 -12.86 3.07
C SER A 143 12.24 -12.30 3.86
N PRO A 144 11.06 -12.10 3.24
CA PRO A 144 9.83 -11.73 3.95
C PRO A 144 9.53 -12.63 5.16
N ARG A 145 9.72 -13.95 4.99
CA ARG A 145 9.57 -14.93 6.07
C ARG A 145 10.50 -14.63 7.24
N HIS A 146 11.77 -14.34 6.95
CA HIS A 146 12.76 -14.04 7.99
C HIS A 146 12.40 -12.77 8.75
N LEU A 147 11.92 -11.74 8.04
CA LEU A 147 11.43 -10.50 8.68
C LEU A 147 10.30 -10.79 9.68
N ILE A 148 9.37 -11.68 9.34
CA ILE A 148 8.26 -12.07 10.23
C ILE A 148 8.73 -12.92 11.40
N GLU A 149 9.62 -13.88 11.19
CA GLU A 149 10.11 -14.80 12.24
C GLU A 149 10.78 -14.05 13.40
N PHE A 150 11.51 -12.97 13.10
CA PHE A 150 12.24 -12.17 14.09
C PHE A 150 11.57 -10.83 14.43
N GLY A 151 10.50 -10.47 13.74
CA GLY A 151 9.73 -9.25 14.00
C GLY A 151 8.73 -9.39 15.15
N GLU A 152 8.26 -8.24 15.67
CA GLU A 152 7.28 -8.20 16.75
C GLU A 152 5.86 -7.99 16.18
N HIS A 153 5.01 -9.00 16.32
CA HIS A 153 3.59 -8.92 15.96
C HIS A 153 2.74 -9.79 16.89
N PRO A 154 1.60 -9.31 17.41
CA PRO A 154 0.73 -10.11 18.29
C PRO A 154 0.23 -11.40 17.64
N GLU A 155 0.03 -11.36 16.32
CA GLU A 155 -0.50 -12.47 15.52
C GLU A 155 0.57 -13.10 14.60
N ARG A 156 1.86 -13.00 14.97
CA ARG A 156 2.99 -13.48 14.13
C ARG A 156 2.81 -14.93 13.65
N GLU A 157 2.39 -15.83 14.54
CA GLU A 157 2.19 -17.24 14.20
C GLU A 157 1.12 -17.44 13.13
N GLU A 158 0.10 -16.57 13.09
CA GLU A 158 -0.93 -16.62 12.06
C GLU A 158 -0.41 -16.11 10.72
N ILE A 159 0.37 -15.02 10.73
CA ILE A 159 1.05 -14.50 9.53
C ILE A 159 1.96 -15.58 8.94
N LEU A 160 2.76 -16.28 9.77
CA LEU A 160 3.62 -17.38 9.31
C LEU A 160 2.83 -18.52 8.68
N ARG A 161 1.69 -18.91 9.26
CA ARG A 161 0.82 -19.94 8.66
C ARG A 161 0.27 -19.52 7.31
N ILE A 162 -0.10 -18.24 7.15
CA ILE A 162 -0.55 -17.71 5.85
C ILE A 162 0.58 -17.81 4.83
N PHE A 163 1.81 -17.43 5.20
CA PHE A 163 3.00 -17.57 4.36
C PHE A 163 3.27 -19.03 3.96
N ASP A 164 3.15 -19.97 4.89
CA ASP A 164 3.34 -21.41 4.61
C ASP A 164 2.24 -22.00 3.71
N SER A 165 1.08 -21.33 3.61
CA SER A 165 -0.07 -21.75 2.79
C SER A 165 -0.11 -21.11 1.39
N ALA A 166 0.78 -20.15 1.12
CA ALA A 166 0.86 -19.39 -0.12
C ALA A 166 1.57 -20.17 -1.24
#